data_AF-A0A8J8M8V5-F1
#
_entry.id   AF-A0A8J8M8V5-F1
#
_cell.length_a   1.000
_cell.length_b   1.000
_cell.length_c   1.000
_cell.angle_alpha   90.00
_cell.angle_beta   90.00
_cell.angle_gamma   90.00
#
_symmetry.space_group_name_H-M   'P 1'
#
loop_
_entity.id
_entity.type
_entity.pdbx_description
1 polymer ?
#
loop_
_entity_poly.entity_id
_entity_poly.type
_entity_poly.pdbx_seq_one_letter_code
_entity_poly.pdbx_strand_id
1 'polypeptide(L)'
;MKKIIITGNDKLSNLIFIFEDIMKKVNVKYEIEEESHLVTINVFDNGETTYYAIANVDHELKDINLDIPLCRFITLGFNKKSSVTISSLGGDLDTSKTLIYCIQREIDEDDTIIEPQEFPVFIKSSWGHDIYNIMSAVTAVMLIDRSISDKLNSM
;
A
#
# COMPACT_ATOMS: atom_id res chain seq x y z
N MET A 1 -4.10 -17.10 3.09
CA MET A 1 -3.90 -16.45 1.78
C MET A 1 -4.31 -14.99 1.95
N LYS A 2 -3.61 -14.02 1.38
CA LYS A 2 -4.09 -12.63 1.39
C LYS A 2 -4.52 -12.22 -0.02
N LYS A 3 -5.71 -11.66 -0.15
CA LYS A 3 -6.18 -11.02 -1.38
C LYS A 3 -6.31 -9.53 -1.14
N ILE A 4 -5.39 -8.75 -1.73
CA ILE A 4 -5.31 -7.30 -1.53
C ILE A 4 -5.78 -6.63 -2.81
N ILE A 5 -6.78 -5.76 -2.70
CA ILE A 5 -7.37 -5.06 -3.85
C ILE A 5 -7.10 -3.58 -3.70
N ILE A 6 -6.50 -2.98 -4.71
CA ILE A 6 -6.05 -1.59 -4.70
C ILE A 6 -6.81 -0.81 -5.77
N THR A 7 -7.36 0.35 -5.40
CA THR A 7 -8.15 1.19 -6.31
C THR A 7 -8.11 2.68 -5.93
N GLY A 8 -8.58 3.54 -6.84
CA GLY A 8 -8.49 5.01 -6.73
C GLY A 8 -7.10 5.57 -7.12
N ASN A 9 -6.24 4.73 -7.70
CA ASN A 9 -4.89 5.07 -8.12
C ASN A 9 -4.85 5.38 -9.63
N ASP A 10 -4.09 6.39 -10.01
CA ASP A 10 -3.78 6.67 -11.42
C ASP A 10 -2.62 5.80 -11.91
N LYS A 11 -2.56 5.49 -13.21
CA LYS A 11 -1.44 4.74 -13.84
C LYS A 11 -1.07 3.45 -13.08
N LEU A 12 -1.97 2.45 -13.10
CA LEU A 12 -1.79 1.18 -12.38
C LEU A 12 -0.47 0.46 -12.69
N SER A 13 0.09 0.61 -13.89
CA SER A 13 1.42 0.09 -14.23
C SER A 13 2.55 0.64 -13.36
N ASN A 14 2.47 1.90 -12.91
CA ASN A 14 3.44 2.48 -11.99
C ASN A 14 3.27 1.95 -10.57
N LEU A 15 2.02 1.77 -10.11
CA LEU A 15 1.70 1.10 -8.85
C LEU A 15 2.32 -0.31 -8.81
N ILE A 16 2.09 -1.11 -9.85
CA ILE A 16 2.63 -2.47 -9.97
C ILE A 16 4.16 -2.44 -9.91
N PHE A 17 4.80 -1.57 -10.69
CA PHE A 17 6.25 -1.43 -10.69
C PHE A 17 6.83 -1.11 -9.30
N ILE A 18 6.23 -0.15 -8.57
CA ILE A 18 6.67 0.21 -7.22
C ILE A 18 6.47 -0.96 -6.26
N PHE A 19 5.30 -1.60 -6.30
CA PHE A 19 5.00 -2.77 -5.47
C PHE A 19 6.03 -3.89 -5.68
N GLU A 20 6.27 -4.28 -6.93
CA GLU A 20 7.25 -5.33 -7.25
C GLU A 20 8.67 -4.96 -6.80
N ASP A 21 9.05 -3.70 -6.93
CA ASP A 21 10.37 -3.23 -6.49
C ASP A 21 10.55 -3.26 -4.97
N ILE A 22 9.50 -2.98 -4.20
CA ILE A 22 9.50 -3.16 -2.74
C ILE A 22 9.49 -4.67 -2.39
N MET A 23 8.68 -5.47 -3.08
CA MET A 23 8.54 -6.91 -2.86
C MET A 23 9.82 -7.72 -3.11
N LYS A 24 10.82 -7.19 -3.84
CA LYS A 24 12.16 -7.81 -3.92
C LYS A 24 12.81 -8.03 -2.55
N LYS A 25 12.38 -7.31 -1.50
CA LYS A 25 12.84 -7.45 -0.12
C LYS A 25 12.02 -8.47 0.71
N VAL A 26 11.03 -9.08 0.10
CA VAL A 26 10.05 -9.97 0.74
C VAL A 26 10.10 -11.32 0.04
N ASN A 27 10.33 -12.40 0.80
CA ASN A 27 10.44 -13.75 0.25
C ASN A 27 9.09 -14.48 0.28
N VAL A 28 8.12 -13.95 -0.47
CA VAL A 28 6.75 -14.49 -0.55
C VAL A 28 6.31 -14.61 -2.00
N LYS A 29 5.56 -15.67 -2.32
CA LYS A 29 4.99 -15.87 -3.65
C LYS A 29 3.68 -15.08 -3.80
N TYR A 30 3.53 -14.35 -4.89
CA TYR A 30 2.32 -13.60 -5.20
C TYR A 30 2.01 -13.63 -6.70
N GLU A 31 0.79 -13.24 -7.05
CA GLU A 31 0.31 -13.00 -8.42
C GLU A 31 -0.42 -11.65 -8.45
N ILE A 32 -0.32 -10.94 -9.58
CA ILE A 32 -0.95 -9.65 -9.79
C ILE A 32 -1.92 -9.75 -10.97
N GLU A 33 -3.15 -9.33 -10.75
CA GLU A 33 -4.18 -9.17 -11.77
C GLU A 33 -4.48 -7.67 -11.92
N GLU A 34 -4.29 -7.12 -13.11
CA GLU A 34 -4.60 -5.72 -13.44
C GLU A 34 -5.93 -5.64 -14.19
N GLU A 35 -6.86 -4.83 -13.67
CA GLU A 35 -8.10 -4.47 -14.34
C GLU A 35 -8.11 -2.97 -14.65
N SER A 36 -9.13 -2.47 -15.36
CA SER A 36 -9.14 -1.07 -15.83
C SER A 36 -9.01 0.00 -14.73
N HIS A 37 -9.47 -0.30 -13.50
CA HIS A 37 -9.53 0.65 -12.38
C HIS A 37 -9.04 0.09 -11.04
N LEU A 38 -8.52 -1.15 -11.03
CA LEU A 38 -8.02 -1.79 -9.82
C LEU A 38 -6.89 -2.76 -10.12
N VAL A 39 -6.11 -3.04 -9.08
CA VAL A 39 -5.09 -4.09 -9.07
C VAL A 39 -5.43 -5.06 -7.94
N THR A 40 -5.44 -6.35 -8.24
CA THR A 40 -5.58 -7.42 -7.26
C THR A 40 -4.25 -8.12 -7.07
N ILE A 41 -3.80 -8.25 -5.83
CA ILE A 41 -2.60 -8.97 -5.44
C ILE A 41 -3.02 -10.21 -4.64
N ASN A 42 -2.78 -11.39 -5.22
CA ASN A 42 -3.01 -12.67 -4.56
C ASN A 42 -1.69 -13.14 -3.94
N VAL A 43 -1.62 -13.21 -2.62
CA VAL A 43 -0.44 -13.60 -1.85
C VAL A 43 -0.64 -15.01 -1.33
N PHE A 44 0.17 -15.94 -1.84
CA PHE A 44 -0.02 -17.37 -1.58
C PHE A 44 0.60 -17.79 -0.25
N ASP A 45 -0.21 -18.41 0.60
CA ASP A 45 0.19 -19.09 1.83
C ASP A 45 -0.77 -20.28 2.08
N ASN A 46 -0.57 -21.02 3.19
CA ASN A 46 -1.35 -22.22 3.52
C ASN A 46 -2.59 -21.97 4.41
N GLY A 47 -2.94 -20.73 4.71
CA GLY A 47 -4.03 -20.32 5.59
C GLY A 47 -5.30 -19.88 4.85
N GLU A 48 -6.35 -19.59 5.61
CA GLU A 48 -7.63 -19.06 5.10
C GLU A 48 -7.45 -17.74 4.35
N THR A 49 -8.40 -17.40 3.48
CA THR A 49 -8.30 -16.19 2.66
C THR A 49 -8.81 -14.97 3.38
N THR A 50 -7.93 -13.99 3.51
CA THR A 50 -8.24 -12.71 4.10
C THR A 50 -8.26 -11.64 3.02
N TYR A 51 -9.36 -10.89 2.96
CA TYR A 51 -9.60 -9.88 1.94
C TYR A 51 -9.32 -8.48 2.50
N TYR A 52 -8.46 -7.74 1.81
CA TYR A 52 -8.15 -6.34 2.10
C TYR A 52 -8.50 -5.47 0.89
N ALA A 53 -9.10 -4.31 1.14
CA ALA A 53 -9.33 -3.28 0.14
C ALA A 53 -8.59 -2.01 0.53
N ILE A 54 -7.64 -1.61 -0.31
CA ILE A 54 -6.87 -0.37 -0.20
C ILE A 54 -7.48 0.63 -1.19
N ALA A 55 -8.07 1.71 -0.67
CA ALA A 55 -8.77 2.70 -1.48
C ALA A 55 -8.18 4.08 -1.28
N ASN A 56 -7.70 4.72 -2.36
CA ASN A 56 -7.36 6.14 -2.35
C ASN A 56 -8.64 6.98 -2.34
N VAL A 57 -9.00 7.51 -1.17
CA VAL A 57 -10.25 8.26 -0.93
C VAL A 57 -10.15 9.75 -1.28
N ASP A 58 -8.96 10.24 -1.65
CA ASP A 58 -8.80 11.60 -2.15
C ASP A 58 -9.17 11.72 -3.63
N HIS A 59 -9.29 10.59 -4.34
CA HIS A 59 -9.77 10.52 -5.73
C HIS A 59 -11.19 9.92 -5.77
N GLU A 60 -11.91 10.18 -6.86
CA GLU A 60 -13.22 9.54 -7.07
C GLU A 60 -13.06 8.02 -7.16
N LEU A 61 -13.70 7.32 -6.23
CA LEU A 61 -13.79 5.87 -6.25
C LEU A 61 -14.80 5.46 -7.31
N LYS A 62 -14.32 5.15 -8.52
CA LYS A 62 -15.18 4.64 -9.59
C LYS A 62 -15.61 3.22 -9.27
N ASP A 63 -16.92 3.01 -9.17
CA ASP A 63 -17.62 1.72 -9.04
C ASP A 63 -16.83 0.63 -8.32
N ILE A 64 -16.51 0.88 -7.04
CA ILE A 64 -16.09 -0.15 -6.09
C ILE A 64 -17.35 -0.95 -5.72
N ASN A 65 -17.92 -1.67 -6.68
CA ASN A 65 -18.87 -2.73 -6.40
C ASN A 65 -18.05 -3.98 -6.09
N LEU A 66 -17.35 -3.92 -4.97
CA LEU A 66 -16.63 -5.07 -4.43
C LEU A 66 -17.70 -6.01 -3.90
N ASP A 67 -18.21 -6.88 -4.77
CA ASP A 67 -19.03 -8.05 -4.40
C ASP A 67 -18.11 -9.09 -3.70
N ILE A 68 -17.50 -8.63 -2.61
CA ILE A 68 -16.38 -9.25 -1.94
C ILE A 68 -16.85 -9.62 -0.53
N PRO A 69 -16.51 -10.84 -0.06
CA PRO A 69 -16.72 -11.23 1.33
C PRO A 69 -16.21 -10.17 2.31
N LEU A 70 -16.63 -10.24 3.58
CA LEU A 70 -16.20 -9.36 4.67
C LEU A 70 -14.75 -8.87 4.48
N CYS A 71 -14.60 -7.64 3.99
CA CYS A 71 -13.34 -7.10 3.53
C CYS A 71 -12.85 -6.05 4.54
N ARG A 72 -11.56 -6.11 4.89
CA ARG A 72 -10.94 -5.09 5.74
C ARG A 72 -10.55 -3.89 4.87
N PHE A 73 -11.26 -2.78 5.06
CA PHE A 73 -11.05 -1.56 4.29
C PHE A 73 -9.98 -0.67 4.91
N ILE A 74 -9.00 -0.28 4.08
CA ILE A 74 -7.89 0.61 4.43
C ILE A 74 -7.95 1.80 3.47
N THR A 75 -8.19 2.98 4.01
CA THR A 75 -8.31 4.21 3.22
C THR A 75 -6.99 4.96 3.19
N LEU A 76 -6.59 5.40 2.00
CA LEU A 76 -5.40 6.21 1.74
C LEU A 76 -5.80 7.63 1.36
N GLY A 77 -5.05 8.61 1.86
CA GLY A 77 -5.15 9.99 1.41
C GLY A 77 -4.61 10.99 2.43
N PHE A 78 -4.61 12.25 2.06
CA PHE A 78 -4.20 13.38 2.88
C PHE A 78 -5.32 13.89 3.80
N ASN A 79 -6.54 13.38 3.66
CA ASN A 79 -7.63 13.72 4.57
C ASN A 79 -7.47 13.03 5.95
N LYS A 80 -7.96 13.67 7.01
CA LYS A 80 -7.86 13.17 8.41
C LYS A 80 -8.67 11.88 8.68
N LYS A 81 -9.52 11.47 7.75
CA LYS A 81 -10.34 10.25 7.85
C LYS A 81 -9.66 9.05 7.18
N SER A 82 -8.55 9.25 6.48
CA SER A 82 -7.75 8.16 5.91
C SER A 82 -7.05 7.37 7.01
N SER A 83 -7.04 6.04 6.89
CA SER A 83 -6.28 5.13 7.76
C SER A 83 -4.78 5.30 7.57
N VAL A 84 -4.35 5.68 6.38
CA VAL A 84 -2.95 5.91 6.03
C VAL A 84 -2.81 7.26 5.32
N THR A 85 -1.78 8.02 5.71
CA THR A 85 -1.49 9.35 5.19
C THR A 85 0.01 9.61 5.09
N ILE A 86 0.40 10.77 4.57
CA ILE A 86 1.77 11.28 4.58
C ILE A 86 1.76 12.63 5.28
N SER A 87 2.56 12.76 6.34
CA SER A 87 2.62 14.00 7.14
C SER A 87 3.63 15.01 6.62
N SER A 88 4.66 14.56 5.90
CA SER A 88 5.71 15.42 5.37
C SER A 88 6.40 14.82 4.14
N LEU A 89 6.83 15.70 3.25
CA LEU A 89 7.73 15.40 2.13
C LEU A 89 9.03 16.16 2.38
N GLY A 90 10.10 15.43 2.63
CA GLY A 90 11.45 15.96 2.84
C GLY A 90 12.41 15.51 1.74
N GLY A 91 13.57 16.16 1.69
CA GLY A 91 14.64 15.85 0.75
C GLY A 91 14.81 16.87 -0.37
N ASP A 92 15.98 16.88 -0.98
CA ASP A 92 16.32 17.76 -2.10
C ASP A 92 15.75 17.17 -3.41
N LEU A 93 15.31 18.04 -4.32
CA LEU A 93 14.62 17.67 -5.56
C LEU A 93 15.45 16.73 -6.46
N ASP A 94 16.77 16.77 -6.31
CA ASP A 94 17.73 16.13 -7.22
C ASP A 94 18.25 14.75 -6.78
N THR A 95 18.06 14.30 -5.53
CA THR A 95 18.82 13.13 -5.01
C THR A 95 18.03 12.06 -4.27
N SER A 96 17.11 12.41 -3.37
CA SER A 96 16.21 11.44 -2.73
C SER A 96 15.06 12.14 -2.01
N LYS A 97 13.82 11.79 -2.38
CA LYS A 97 12.64 12.25 -1.65
C LYS A 97 12.39 11.29 -0.51
N THR A 98 12.31 11.79 0.71
CA THR A 98 11.84 11.01 1.87
C THR A 98 10.43 11.47 2.18
N LEU A 99 9.49 10.55 2.32
CA LEU A 99 8.16 10.85 2.84
C LEU A 99 8.04 10.31 4.26
N ILE A 100 7.33 11.02 5.13
CA ILE A 100 6.96 10.50 6.45
C ILE A 100 5.61 9.80 6.28
N TYR A 101 5.66 8.47 6.29
CA TYR A 101 4.50 7.61 6.11
C TYR A 101 3.82 7.37 7.46
N CYS A 102 2.51 7.53 7.52
CA CYS A 102 1.77 7.48 8.77
C CYS A 102 0.59 6.51 8.69
N ILE A 103 0.54 5.56 9.62
CA ILE A 103 -0.66 4.79 9.93
C ILE A 103 -1.41 5.53 11.04
N GLN A 104 -2.59 6.05 10.73
CA GLN A 104 -3.40 6.90 11.61
C GLN A 104 -4.38 6.10 12.49
N ARG A 105 -4.74 4.89 12.06
CA ARG A 105 -5.68 3.99 12.74
C ARG A 105 -5.14 2.57 12.72
N GLU A 106 -5.49 1.82 13.75
CA GLU A 106 -5.25 0.38 13.81
C GLU A 106 -5.78 -0.30 12.53
N ILE A 107 -4.98 -1.21 11.98
CA ILE A 107 -5.41 -2.08 10.88
C ILE A 107 -5.49 -3.49 11.44
N ASP A 108 -6.71 -4.01 11.49
CA ASP A 108 -6.96 -5.39 11.92
C ASP A 108 -6.36 -6.37 10.91
N GLU A 109 -5.61 -7.34 11.40
CA GLU A 109 -5.29 -8.58 10.70
C GLU A 109 -5.92 -9.75 11.48
N ASP A 110 -5.78 -10.99 10.99
CA ASP A 110 -6.52 -12.13 11.54
C ASP A 110 -6.25 -12.38 13.04
N ASP A 111 -4.97 -12.46 13.41
CA ASP A 111 -4.55 -12.75 14.79
C ASP A 111 -3.72 -11.62 15.42
N THR A 112 -3.69 -10.45 14.79
CA THR A 112 -2.82 -9.35 15.20
C THR A 112 -3.36 -8.01 14.70
N ILE A 113 -2.83 -6.92 15.27
CA ILE A 113 -3.12 -5.55 14.84
C ILE A 113 -1.82 -4.92 14.32
N ILE A 114 -1.94 -4.08 13.28
CA ILE A 114 -0.90 -3.12 12.93
C ILE A 114 -1.23 -1.80 13.65
N GLU A 115 -0.38 -1.45 14.61
CA GLU A 115 -0.54 -0.25 15.44
C GLU A 115 -0.30 1.04 14.65
N PRO A 116 -0.95 2.15 15.04
CA PRO A 116 -0.60 3.48 14.56
C PRO A 116 0.88 3.79 14.77
N GLN A 117 1.54 4.20 13.69
CA GLN A 117 2.98 4.45 13.69
C GLN A 117 3.36 5.38 12.54
N GLU A 118 4.52 6.02 12.68
CA GLU A 118 5.12 6.86 11.65
C GLU A 118 6.54 6.37 11.34
N PHE A 119 6.89 6.32 10.07
CA PHE A 119 8.23 5.94 9.64
C PHE A 119 8.62 6.58 8.30
N PRO A 120 9.92 6.86 8.07
CA PRO A 120 10.38 7.43 6.82
C PRO A 120 10.38 6.39 5.67
N VAL A 121 9.85 6.75 4.52
CA VAL A 121 10.01 5.97 3.28
C VAL A 121 10.89 6.74 2.32
N PHE A 122 12.02 6.15 1.95
CA PHE A 122 12.90 6.69 0.93
C PHE A 122 12.35 6.34 -0.46
N ILE A 123 12.04 7.37 -1.24
CA ILE A 123 11.50 7.24 -2.59
C ILE A 123 12.67 7.18 -3.56
N LYS A 124 12.76 6.07 -4.30
CA LYS A 124 13.70 5.93 -5.41
C LYS A 124 13.30 6.87 -6.55
N SER A 125 14.30 7.44 -7.23
CA SER A 125 14.07 8.25 -8.44
C SER A 125 13.23 7.51 -9.49
N SER A 126 13.38 6.19 -9.60
CA SER A 126 12.62 5.34 -10.51
C SER A 126 11.11 5.25 -10.20
N TRP A 127 10.69 5.47 -8.95
CA TRP A 127 9.27 5.47 -8.57
C TRP A 127 8.54 6.77 -8.99
N GLY A 128 9.31 7.78 -9.41
CA GLY A 128 8.78 9.06 -9.86
C GLY A 128 8.21 9.91 -8.71
N HIS A 129 7.14 10.65 -9.00
CA HIS A 129 6.49 11.57 -8.06
C HIS A 129 5.05 11.16 -7.74
N ASP A 130 4.74 9.87 -7.91
CA ASP A 130 3.40 9.33 -7.79
C ASP A 130 3.11 8.86 -6.37
N ILE A 131 2.81 9.83 -5.52
CA ILE A 131 2.72 9.62 -4.07
C ILE A 131 1.61 8.62 -3.72
N TYR A 132 0.46 8.68 -4.40
CA TYR A 132 -0.64 7.74 -4.13
C TYR A 132 -0.26 6.29 -4.49
N ASN A 133 0.45 6.07 -5.60
CA ASN A 133 0.94 4.74 -5.96
C ASN A 133 1.97 4.22 -4.96
N ILE A 134 2.86 5.09 -4.48
CA ILE A 134 3.80 4.74 -3.41
C ILE A 134 3.05 4.36 -2.14
N MET A 135 2.04 5.15 -1.73
CA MET A 135 1.25 4.86 -0.53
C MET A 135 0.55 3.51 -0.63
N SER A 136 -0.09 3.23 -1.76
CA SER A 136 -0.79 1.96 -2.00
C SER A 136 0.18 0.78 -2.00
N ALA A 137 1.33 0.89 -2.67
CA ALA A 137 2.34 -0.15 -2.71
C ALA A 137 2.92 -0.44 -1.31
N VAL A 138 3.29 0.60 -0.55
CA VAL A 138 3.82 0.45 0.81
C VAL A 138 2.78 -0.19 1.73
N THR A 139 1.51 0.25 1.67
CA THR A 139 0.41 -0.35 2.44
C THR A 139 0.29 -1.84 2.11
N ALA A 140 0.23 -2.18 0.82
CA ALA A 140 0.07 -3.56 0.38
C ALA A 140 1.22 -4.45 0.85
N VAL A 141 2.48 -4.00 0.72
CA VAL A 141 3.61 -4.80 1.21
C VAL A 141 3.63 -4.90 2.73
N MET A 142 3.21 -3.88 3.46
CA MET A 142 3.13 -3.93 4.92
C MET A 142 2.10 -4.96 5.42
N LEU A 143 1.00 -5.13 4.69
CA LEU A 143 0.05 -6.23 4.91
C LEU A 143 0.67 -7.60 4.59
N ILE A 144 1.74 -7.68 3.81
CA ILE A 144 2.41 -8.95 3.49
C ILE A 144 3.53 -9.24 4.50
N ASP A 145 4.37 -8.24 4.77
CA ASP A 145 5.52 -8.30 5.67
C ASP A 145 5.58 -7.03 6.51
N ARG A 146 5.17 -7.15 7.78
CA ARG A 146 5.16 -6.03 8.75
C ARG A 146 6.55 -5.44 9.02
N SER A 147 7.61 -6.22 8.81
CA SER A 147 8.99 -5.73 8.96
C SER A 147 9.44 -4.82 7.82
N ILE A 148 8.59 -4.60 6.81
CA ILE A 148 8.95 -3.76 5.67
C ILE A 148 9.21 -2.31 6.08
N SER A 149 8.56 -1.79 7.12
CA SER A 149 8.81 -0.44 7.64
C SER A 149 10.28 -0.26 8.03
N ASP A 150 10.85 -1.23 8.76
CA ASP A 150 12.28 -1.23 9.13
C ASP A 150 13.20 -1.27 7.90
N LYS A 151 12.82 -2.05 6.87
CA LYS A 151 13.59 -2.22 5.63
C LYS A 151 13.47 -1.03 4.67
N LEU A 152 12.41 -0.24 4.78
CA LEU A 152 12.20 0.98 3.99
C LEU A 152 12.95 2.17 4.60
N ASN A 153 13.18 2.17 5.92
CA ASN A 153 13.95 3.19 6.63
C ASN A 153 15.47 3.17 6.36
N SER A 154 15.99 2.12 5.72
CA SER A 154 17.44 1.89 5.56
C SER A 154 17.92 1.98 4.10
N MET A 155 17.15 2.63 3.23
CA MET A 155 17.41 2.73 1.79
C MET A 155 18.45 3.78 1.42
#